data_AF-C5KVI9-F1
#
_entry.id   AF-C5KVI9-F1
#
_cell.length_a   1.000
_cell.length_b   1.000
_cell.length_c   1.000
_cell.angle_alpha   90.00
_cell.angle_beta   90.00
_cell.angle_gamma   90.00
#
_symmetry.space_group_name_H-M   'P 1'
#
loop_
_entity.id
_entity.type
_entity.pdbx_description
1 polymer ?
#
loop_
_entity_poly.entity_id
_entity_poly.type
_entity_poly.pdbx_seq_one_letter_code
_entity_poly.pdbx_strand_id
1 'polypeptide(L)' 'RITFPDLEDNLKAPPASVDWEALGALGPVRDQTEHCGSCYAIAAAGESPVGSNISARNLTLVPFSAQQIVDCSRPYGN' A
#
# COMPACT_ATOMS: atom_id res chain seq x y z
N ARG A 1 -20.10 -15.30 9.17
CA ARG A 1 -19.10 -14.66 10.06
C ARG A 1 -17.87 -15.56 10.00
N ILE A 2 -16.84 -15.17 9.26
CA ILE A 2 -15.60 -15.97 9.14
C ILE A 2 -14.78 -15.65 10.38
N THR A 3 -14.47 -16.65 11.18
CA THR A 3 -13.53 -16.57 12.29
C THR A 3 -12.21 -17.16 11.82
N PHE A 4 -11.11 -16.42 12.00
CA PHE A 4 -9.74 -16.86 11.71
C PHE A 4 -9.05 -17.20 13.04
N PRO A 5 -9.22 -18.43 13.55
CA PRO A 5 -8.72 -18.81 14.89
C PRO A 5 -7.19 -18.79 15.00
N ASP A 6 -6.47 -18.77 13.88
CA ASP A 6 -5.01 -18.71 13.79
C ASP A 6 -4.43 -17.28 13.86
N LEU A 7 -5.27 -16.26 13.66
CA LEU A 7 -4.87 -14.85 13.74
C LEU A 7 -4.73 -14.36 15.19
N GLU A 8 -5.51 -14.89 16.12
CA GLU A 8 -5.45 -14.44 17.53
C GLU A 8 -4.22 -14.97 18.27
N ASP A 9 -3.75 -16.19 17.97
CA ASP A 9 -2.60 -16.80 18.65
C ASP A 9 -1.23 -16.24 18.22
N ASN A 10 -1.16 -15.49 17.11
CA ASN A 10 0.07 -14.91 16.58
C ASN A 10 0.08 -13.37 16.54
N LEU A 11 -0.97 -12.70 17.03
CA LEU A 11 -1.01 -11.24 17.08
C LEU A 11 -0.15 -10.73 18.24
N LYS A 12 1.16 -10.57 18.01
CA LYS A 12 2.01 -9.80 18.90
C LYS A 12 1.43 -8.39 19.04
N ALA A 13 1.32 -7.90 20.28
CA ALA A 13 0.83 -6.54 20.52
C ALA A 13 1.61 -5.54 19.66
N PRO A 14 0.92 -4.67 18.88
CA PRO A 14 1.58 -3.69 18.05
C PRO A 14 2.32 -2.66 18.92
N PRO A 15 3.34 -1.97 18.38
CA PRO A 15 3.95 -0.84 19.06
C PRO A 15 2.93 0.29 19.29
N ALA A 16 3.20 1.15 20.28
CA ALA A 16 2.31 2.28 20.61
C ALA A 16 2.15 3.30 19.47
N SER A 17 3.16 3.41 18.60
CA SER A 17 3.13 4.25 17.40
C SER A 17 4.11 3.71 16.36
N VAL A 18 3.81 3.91 15.07
CA VAL A 18 4.73 3.66 13.96
C VAL A 18 4.66 4.84 12.99
N ASP A 19 5.82 5.33 12.59
CA ASP A 19 5.97 6.31 11.52
C ASP A 19 6.74 5.64 10.37
N TRP A 20 6.02 5.25 9.32
CA TRP A 20 6.60 4.59 8.15
C TRP A 20 7.39 5.56 7.26
N GLU A 21 7.10 6.86 7.34
CA GLU A 21 7.84 7.89 6.62
C GLU A 21 9.23 8.06 7.22
N ALA A 22 9.32 8.18 8.55
CA ALA A 22 10.59 8.27 9.28
C ALA A 22 11.47 7.02 9.08
N LEU A 23 10.86 5.86 8.79
CA LEU A 23 11.56 4.62 8.46
C LEU A 23 12.00 4.52 7.00
N GLY A 24 11.71 5.52 6.16
CA GLY A 24 12.04 5.53 4.73
C GLY A 24 11.27 4.50 3.92
N ALA A 25 10.14 4.02 4.44
CA ALA A 25 9.34 2.98 3.77
C ALA A 25 8.47 3.57 2.65
N LEU A 26 8.15 4.86 2.74
CA LEU A 26 7.24 5.57 1.84
C LEU A 26 7.96 6.22 0.66
N GLY A 27 7.25 6.31 -0.46
CA GLY A 27 7.64 7.13 -1.60
C GLY A 27 7.20 8.58 -1.49
N PRO A 28 7.59 9.42 -2.46
CA PRO A 28 7.13 10.80 -2.51
C PRO A 28 5.61 10.87 -2.68
N VAL A 29 5.02 11.96 -2.17
CA VAL A 29 3.60 12.28 -2.36
C VAL A 29 3.28 12.38 -3.86
N ARG A 30 2.14 11.81 -4.25
CA ARG A 30 1.66 11.80 -5.64
C ARG A 30 0.44 12.70 -5.80
N ASP A 31 0.32 13.33 -6.96
CA ASP A 31 -0.86 14.12 -7.36
C ASP A 31 -1.71 13.31 -8.34
N GLN A 32 -3.00 13.19 -8.05
CA GLN A 32 -3.97 12.49 -8.88
C GLN A 32 -4.78 13.42 -9.79
N THR A 33 -4.64 14.74 -9.63
CA THR A 33 -5.48 15.81 -10.19
C THR A 33 -6.96 15.69 -9.77
N GLU A 34 -7.65 16.82 -9.60
CA GLU A 34 -9.02 16.82 -9.07
C GLU A 34 -10.04 16.10 -9.97
N HIS A 35 -9.76 15.92 -11.26
CA HIS A 35 -10.74 15.42 -12.23
C HIS A 35 -10.55 13.96 -12.65
N CYS A 36 -9.49 13.28 -12.23
CA CYS A 36 -9.22 11.90 -12.66
C CYS A 36 -10.02 10.86 -11.86
N GLY A 37 -10.27 11.12 -10.57
CA GLY A 37 -10.93 10.14 -9.69
C GLY A 37 -10.11 8.88 -9.40
N SER A 38 -8.78 8.93 -9.58
CA SER A 38 -7.86 7.78 -9.51
C SER A 38 -7.30 7.47 -8.12
N CYS A 39 -7.99 7.88 -7.04
CA CYS A 39 -7.52 7.70 -5.66
C CYS A 39 -7.28 6.22 -5.31
N TYR A 40 -8.13 5.31 -5.80
CA TYR A 40 -7.96 3.87 -5.60
C TYR A 40 -6.64 3.35 -6.21
N ALA A 41 -6.29 3.84 -7.40
CA ALA A 41 -5.08 3.45 -8.13
C ALA A 41 -3.83 4.02 -7.49
N ILE A 42 -3.88 5.27 -7.01
CA ILE A 42 -2.77 5.89 -6.27
C ILE A 42 -2.55 5.20 -4.93
N ALA A 43 -3.62 4.86 -4.20
CA ALA A 43 -3.54 4.12 -2.95
C ALA A 43 -2.90 2.74 -3.17
N ALA A 44 -3.43 1.95 -4.12
CA ALA A 44 -2.91 0.62 -4.40
C ALA A 44 -1.45 0.62 -4.90
N ALA A 45 -1.10 1.55 -5.80
CA ALA A 45 0.27 1.68 -6.32
C ALA A 45 1.26 2.26 -5.29
N GLY A 46 0.77 3.00 -4.30
CA GLY A 46 1.56 3.52 -3.18
C GLY A 46 1.81 2.45 -2.11
N GLU A 47 0.78 1.71 -1.70
CA GLU A 47 0.85 0.74 -0.61
C GLU A 47 1.66 -0.52 -0.98
N SER A 48 1.49 -1.04 -2.19
CA SER A 48 2.13 -2.30 -2.62
C SER A 48 3.67 -2.33 -2.47
N PRO A 49 4.42 -1.30 -2.92
CA PRO A 49 5.87 -1.27 -2.73
C PRO A 49 6.27 -0.99 -1.27
N VAL A 50 5.45 -0.25 -0.49
CA VAL A 50 5.69 0.01 0.93
C VAL A 50 5.63 -1.27 1.76
N GLY A 51 4.57 -2.08 1.58
CA GLY A 51 4.43 -3.37 2.26
C GLY A 51 5.58 -4.32 1.94
N SER A 52 6.04 -4.30 0.68
CA SER A 52 7.19 -5.09 0.23
C SER A 52 8.50 -4.64 0.89
N ASN A 53 8.75 -3.32 0.97
CA ASN A 53 9.92 -2.77 1.66
C ASN A 53 9.93 -3.12 3.16
N ILE A 54 8.78 -2.97 3.83
CA ILE A 54 8.63 -3.28 5.27
C ILE A 54 8.90 -4.77 5.52
N SER A 55 8.30 -5.65 4.72
CA SER A 55 8.42 -7.11 4.90
C SER A 55 9.82 -7.64 4.55
N ALA A 56 10.38 -7.19 3.42
CA ALA A 56 11.65 -7.71 2.91
C ALA A 56 12.89 -7.06 3.55
N ARG A 57 12.73 -6.02 4.39
CA ARG A 57 13.82 -5.13 4.85
C ARG A 57 14.67 -4.59 3.68
N ASN A 58 14.08 -4.54 2.50
CA ASN A 58 14.71 -4.01 1.30
C ASN A 58 14.36 -2.53 1.23
N LEU A 59 15.38 -1.68 1.12
CA LEU A 59 15.21 -0.23 1.04
C LEU A 59 15.07 0.26 -0.41
N THR A 60 15.00 -0.66 -1.38
CA THR A 60 14.83 -0.29 -2.79
C THR A 60 13.35 -0.10 -3.10
N LEU A 61 12.85 1.11 -2.85
CA LEU A 61 11.50 1.50 -3.24
C LEU A 61 11.38 1.58 -4.76
N VAL A 62 10.73 0.59 -5.37
CA VAL A 62 10.36 0.63 -6.79
C VAL A 62 8.94 1.22 -6.90
N PRO A 63 8.76 2.41 -7.49
CA PRO A 63 7.43 3.01 -7.61
C PRO A 63 6.57 2.24 -8.61
N PHE A 64 5.38 1.80 -8.20
CA PHE A 64 4.43 1.14 -9.09
C PHE A 64 3.62 2.17 -9.89
N SER A 65 3.21 1.77 -11.10
CA SER A 65 2.44 2.62 -12.02
C SER A 65 0.96 2.64 -11.63
N ALA A 66 0.49 3.76 -11.09
CA ALA A 66 -0.95 3.97 -10.87
C ALA A 66 -1.73 4.00 -12.20
N GLN A 67 -1.11 4.50 -13.28
CA GLN A 67 -1.74 4.53 -14.60
C GLN A 67 -2.02 3.12 -15.14
N GLN A 68 -1.13 2.15 -14.88
CA GLN A 68 -1.38 0.75 -15.23
C GLN A 68 -2.64 0.23 -14.54
N ILE A 69 -2.84 0.58 -13.27
CA ILE A 69 -4.05 0.19 -12.53
C ILE A 69 -5.27 0.83 -13.20
N VAL A 70 -5.24 2.14 -13.45
CA VAL A 70 -6.33 2.85 -14.16
C VAL A 70 -6.69 2.21 -15.51
N ASP A 71 -5.68 1.85 -16.31
CA ASP A 71 -5.88 1.34 -17.66
C ASP A 71 -6.31 -0.13 -17.67
N CYS A 72 -5.80 -0.94 -16.75
CA CYS A 72 -5.92 -2.40 -16.81
C CYS A 72 -6.93 -2.99 -15.81
N SER A 73 -7.34 -2.27 -14.76
CA SER A 73 -8.29 -2.81 -13.77
C SER A 73 -9.77 -2.60 -14.12
N ARG A 74 -10.08 -2.09 -15.33
CA ARG A 74 -11.46 -1.88 -15.79
C ARG A 74 -12.36 -3.12 -15.64
N PRO A 75 -11.89 -4.36 -15.92
CA PRO A 75 -12.71 -5.56 -15.69
C PRO A 75 -13.10 -5.80 -14.22
N TYR A 76 -12.39 -5.18 -13.28
CA TYR A 76 -12.62 -5.28 -11.84
C TYR A 76 -13.31 -4.04 -11.26
N GLY A 77 -13.72 -3.11 -12.12
CA GLY A 77 -14.58 -2.00 -11.74
C GLY A 77 -13.88 -0.72 -11.32
N ASN A 78 -12.55 -0.59 -11.52
CA ASN A 78 -11.76 0.62 -11.23
C ASN A 78 -12.19 1.37 -9.95
#